data_AF-S2R6B7-F1
#
_entry.id   AF-S2R6B7-F1
#
_cell.length_a   1.000
_cell.length_b   1.000
_cell.length_c   1.000
_cell.angle_alpha   90.00
_cell.angle_beta   90.00
_cell.angle_gamma   90.00
#
_symmetry.space_group_name_H-M   'P 1'
#
loop_
_entity.id
_entity.type
_entity.pdbx_description
1 polymer ?
#
loop_
_entity_poly.entity_id
_entity_poly.type
_entity_poly.pdbx_seq_one_letter_code
_entity_poly.pdbx_strand_id
1 'polypeptide(L)' 'MKTQQKWLVVAAAALTFVLTACGTQSSKDSSSSSKQQVWHRMEADVLQTLDPSKASEGVSGQAIIDTMNGLYKYY' A
#
# COMPACT_ATOMS: atom_id res chain seq x y z
N MET A 1 17.28 27.50 -37.23
CA MET A 1 17.01 27.25 -35.78
C MET A 1 15.61 26.72 -35.47
N LYS A 2 14.58 27.02 -36.29
CA LYS A 2 13.18 26.60 -36.03
C LYS A 2 12.93 25.08 -36.09
N THR A 3 13.73 24.32 -36.85
CA THR A 3 13.59 22.86 -36.95
C THR A 3 14.08 22.12 -35.70
N GLN A 4 15.12 22.62 -35.04
CA GLN A 4 15.65 22.05 -33.80
C GLN A 4 14.67 22.19 -32.62
N GLN A 5 13.95 23.32 -32.55
CA GLN A 5 12.89 23.54 -31.56
C GLN A 5 11.70 22.59 -31.74
N LYS A 6 11.34 22.24 -32.99
CA LYS A 6 10.26 21.27 -33.25
C LYS A 6 10.62 19.86 -32.76
N TRP A 7 11.87 19.45 -32.89
CA TRP A 7 12.35 18.15 -32.40
C TRP A 7 12.45 18.11 -30.87
N LEU A 8 12.89 19.20 -30.24
CA LEU A 8 12.92 19.34 -28.78
C LEU A 8 11.52 19.30 -28.15
N VAL A 9 10.52 19.91 -28.79
CA VAL A 9 9.12 19.88 -28.32
C VAL A 9 8.52 18.48 -28.46
N VAL A 10 8.81 17.75 -29.54
CA VAL A 10 8.35 16.36 -29.71
C VAL A 10 9.00 15.41 -28.70
N ALA A 11 10.30 15.57 -28.44
CA ALA A 11 11.01 14.79 -27.43
C ALA A 11 10.47 15.06 -26.02
N ALA A 12 10.21 16.33 -25.69
CA ALA A 12 9.61 16.71 -24.41
C ALA A 12 8.19 16.15 -24.24
N ALA A 13 7.37 16.17 -25.30
CA ALA A 13 6.02 15.61 -25.28
C ALA A 13 6.02 14.08 -25.10
N ALA A 14 6.94 13.37 -25.75
CA ALA A 14 7.10 11.92 -25.59
C ALA A 14 7.52 11.54 -24.17
N LEU A 15 8.44 12.30 -23.57
CA LEU A 15 8.86 12.14 -22.17
C LEU A 15 7.68 12.37 -21.22
N THR A 16 6.84 13.39 -21.46
CA THR A 16 5.65 13.61 -20.63
C THR A 16 4.62 12.49 -20.77
N PHE A 17 4.46 11.88 -21.95
CA PHE A 17 3.53 10.75 -22.12
C PHE A 17 4.00 9.49 -21.40
N VAL A 18 5.30 9.20 -21.43
CA VAL A 18 5.90 8.09 -20.65
C VAL A 18 5.81 8.39 -19.15
N LEU A 19 6.01 9.64 -18.75
CA LEU A 19 5.92 10.06 -17.36
C LEU A 19 4.47 10.17 -16.85
N THR A 20 3.47 10.42 -17.70
CA THR A 20 2.04 10.33 -17.31
C THR A 20 1.55 8.89 -17.37
N ALA A 21 2.08 8.03 -18.23
CA ALA A 21 1.74 6.60 -18.20
C ALA A 21 2.35 5.89 -16.97
N CYS A 22 3.51 6.33 -16.50
CA CYS A 22 4.14 5.84 -15.26
C CYS A 22 3.80 6.69 -14.02
N GLY A 23 3.27 7.90 -14.21
CA GLY A 23 3.04 8.90 -13.16
C GLY A 23 1.58 9.33 -12.98
N THR A 24 0.63 8.80 -13.77
CA THR A 24 -0.83 8.88 -13.47
C THR A 24 -1.22 7.96 -12.31
N GLN A 25 -0.30 7.74 -11.37
CA GLN A 25 -0.63 7.33 -10.01
C GLN A 25 -0.37 8.46 -8.98
N SER A 26 -0.01 9.67 -9.43
CA SER A 26 0.19 10.85 -8.58
C SER A 26 -0.87 11.93 -8.83
N SER A 27 -2.11 11.50 -8.94
CA SER A 27 -3.24 12.20 -8.34
C SER A 27 -4.14 11.15 -7.72
N LYS A 28 -3.54 10.26 -6.90
CA LYS A 28 -4.28 9.82 -5.73
C LYS A 28 -4.55 11.11 -4.99
N ASP A 29 -5.82 11.50 -4.96
CA ASP A 29 -6.35 12.25 -3.84
C ASP A 29 -5.51 11.88 -2.63
N SER A 30 -4.77 12.87 -2.11
CA SER A 30 -4.65 13.02 -0.69
C SER A 30 -6.08 13.14 -0.18
N SER A 31 -6.78 12.01 -0.17
CA SER A 31 -7.81 11.71 0.79
C SER A 31 -7.04 11.78 2.09
N SER A 32 -6.96 13.01 2.61
CA SER A 32 -7.24 13.29 4.00
C SER A 32 -8.00 12.07 4.52
N SER A 33 -7.35 11.29 5.38
CA SER A 33 -8.03 10.21 6.09
C SER A 33 -9.03 10.91 7.03
N SER A 34 -10.09 11.46 6.44
CA SER A 34 -11.00 12.45 6.99
C SER A 34 -12.32 11.82 7.38
N LYS A 35 -12.30 10.49 7.54
CA LYS A 35 -13.31 9.69 8.21
C LYS A 35 -12.57 8.57 8.93
N GLN A 36 -12.87 8.38 10.20
CA GLN A 36 -12.38 7.30 11.05
C GLN A 36 -12.19 6.00 10.26
N GLN A 37 -10.94 5.54 10.10
CA GLN A 37 -10.61 4.29 9.43
C GLN A 37 -10.81 3.14 10.40
N VAL A 38 -12.03 2.62 10.46
CA VAL A 38 -12.36 1.43 11.24
C VAL A 38 -12.61 0.26 10.29
N TRP A 39 -11.91 -0.83 10.54
CA TRP A 39 -12.08 -2.09 9.84
C TRP A 39 -12.82 -3.07 10.75
N HIS A 40 -13.95 -3.60 10.27
CA HIS A 40 -14.70 -4.64 10.96
C HIS A 40 -14.46 -5.99 10.27
N ARG A 41 -13.99 -7.00 11.03
CA ARG A 41 -13.80 -8.37 10.54
C ARG A 41 -14.47 -9.36 11.48
N MET A 42 -15.04 -10.42 10.91
CA MET A 42 -15.46 -11.60 11.65
C MET A 42 -14.38 -12.67 11.55
N GLU A 43 -14.21 -13.44 12.61
CA GLU A 43 -13.30 -14.58 12.67
C GLU A 43 -14.12 -15.87 12.71
N ALA A 44 -13.58 -16.95 12.13
CA ALA A 44 -14.31 -18.21 12.05
C ALA A 44 -14.41 -18.94 13.40
N ASP A 45 -13.53 -18.62 14.35
CA ASP A 45 -13.44 -19.27 15.66
C ASP A 45 -13.04 -18.28 16.77
N VAL A 46 -13.24 -18.68 18.03
CA VAL A 46 -12.88 -17.90 19.23
C VAL A 46 -11.36 -17.95 19.45
N LEU A 47 -10.78 -16.80 19.80
CA LEU A 47 -9.38 -16.69 20.22
C LEU A 47 -9.11 -17.54 21.48
N GLN A 48 -8.28 -18.58 21.39
CA GLN A 48 -7.97 -19.44 22.54
C GLN A 48 -6.88 -18.82 23.42
N THR A 49 -5.86 -18.20 22.83
CA THR A 49 -4.79 -17.51 23.57
C THR A 49 -4.16 -16.36 22.80
N LEU A 50 -3.63 -15.39 23.54
CA LEU A 50 -2.75 -14.32 23.02
C LEU A 50 -1.30 -14.47 23.53
N ASP A 51 -0.97 -15.54 24.25
CA ASP A 51 0.41 -15.87 24.56
C ASP A 51 1.07 -16.52 23.34
N PRO A 52 2.05 -15.87 22.68
CA PRO A 52 2.71 -16.42 21.50
C PRO A 52 3.48 -17.71 21.78
N SER A 53 3.79 -18.03 23.04
CA SER A 53 4.43 -19.29 23.43
C SER A 53 3.45 -20.47 23.51
N LYS A 54 2.14 -20.18 23.41
CA LYS A 54 1.05 -21.15 23.53
C LYS A 54 0.08 -21.12 22.36
N ALA A 55 0.15 -20.09 21.53
CA ALA A 55 -0.63 -19.95 20.30
C ALA A 55 -0.24 -21.03 19.28
N SER A 56 -1.15 -21.96 19.01
CA SER A 56 -0.95 -23.00 17.98
C SER A 56 -1.98 -22.89 16.85
N GLU A 57 -3.04 -22.10 17.04
CA GLU A 57 -4.14 -21.93 16.10
C GLU A 57 -4.00 -20.68 15.21
N GLY A 58 -4.48 -20.75 13.96
CA GLY A 58 -4.33 -19.67 12.97
C GLY A 58 -5.00 -18.35 13.35
N VAL A 59 -6.09 -18.42 14.12
CA VAL A 59 -6.83 -17.24 14.62
C VAL A 59 -6.00 -16.44 15.62
N SER A 60 -5.37 -17.12 16.59
CA SER A 60 -4.44 -16.50 17.54
C SER A 60 -3.22 -15.93 16.82
N GLY A 61 -2.71 -16.62 15.79
CA GLY A 61 -1.59 -16.14 14.98
C GLY A 61 -1.89 -14.80 14.32
N GLN A 62 -3.07 -14.63 13.73
CA GLN A 62 -3.47 -13.37 13.12
C GLN A 62 -3.57 -12.25 14.17
N ALA A 63 -4.21 -12.51 15.31
CA ALA A 63 -4.31 -11.54 16.39
C ALA A 63 -2.94 -11.16 16.99
N ILE A 64 -2.02 -12.13 17.08
CA ILE A 64 -0.65 -11.92 17.57
C ILE A 64 0.16 -11.12 16.55
N ILE A 65 0.02 -11.35 15.24
CA ILE A 65 0.71 -10.55 14.21
C ILE A 65 0.19 -9.10 14.18
N ASP A 66 -1.09 -8.91 14.49
CA ASP A 66 -1.72 -7.59 14.53
C ASP A 66 -1.36 -6.80 15.81
N THR A 67 -1.00 -7.49 16.90
CA THR A 67 -0.73 -6.87 18.22
C THR A 67 0.72 -6.93 18.68
N MET A 68 1.51 -7.88 18.16
CA MET A 68 2.90 -8.14 18.53
C MET A 68 3.79 -8.13 17.28
N ASN A 69 5.09 -7.87 17.46
CA ASN A 69 6.05 -7.85 16.36
C ASN A 69 7.29 -8.68 16.69
N GLY A 70 7.78 -9.45 15.71
CA GLY A 70 9.01 -10.23 15.80
C GLY A 70 10.23 -9.48 15.21
N LEU A 71 11.38 -10.15 15.20
CA LEU A 71 12.61 -9.63 14.58
C LEU A 71 12.49 -9.47 13.05
N TYR A 72 11.64 -10.28 12.42
CA TYR A 72 11.35 -10.24 10.99
C TYR A 72 9.83 -10.20 10.79
N LYS A 73 9.40 -9.49 9.75
CA LYS A 73 8.00 -9.37 9.36
C LYS A 73 7.88 -9.62 7.86
N TYR A 74 6.90 -10.45 7.48
CA TYR A 74 6.54 -10.64 6.08
C TYR A 74 5.75 -9.41 5.60
N TYR A 75 6.19 -8.83 4.48
CA TYR A 75 5.56 -7.69 3.81
C TYR A 75 4.93 -8.14 2.50
#